data_AF-A0A0L0EVB2-F1
#
_entry.id   AF-A0A0L0EVB2-F1
#
_cell.length_a   1.000
_cell.length_b   1.000
_cell.length_c   1.000
_cell.angle_alpha   90.00
_cell.angle_beta   90.00
_cell.angle_gamma   90.00
#
_symmetry.space_group_name_H-M   'P 1'
#
loop_
_entity.id
_entity.type
_entity.pdbx_description
1 polymer ?
#
loop_
_entity_poly.entity_id
_entity_poly.type
_entity_poly.pdbx_seq_one_letter_code
_entity_poly.pdbx_strand_id
1 'polypeptide(L)'
;MKPKLFVLKMPFEDGPGKMWICSHCALIEGALSVNPHWQEAVDVRRIDFPKPRSEVVALLGEDKQWLPVLVINKHNTITDPVEIINYLAAKFGGASVHP
;
A
#
# COMPACT_ATOMS: atom_id res chain seq x y z
N MET A 1 -6.40 -16.65 1.65
CA MET A 1 -5.30 -15.83 2.19
C MET A 1 -5.79 -14.40 2.29
N LYS A 2 -5.53 -13.71 3.41
CA LYS A 2 -5.86 -12.29 3.57
C LYS A 2 -5.06 -11.47 2.52
N PRO A 3 -5.66 -10.54 1.76
CA PRO A 3 -4.91 -9.66 0.87
C PRO A 3 -3.86 -8.89 1.67
N LYS A 4 -2.70 -8.62 1.05
CA LYS A 4 -1.61 -7.85 1.67
C LYS A 4 -1.48 -6.51 1.00
N LEU A 5 -1.55 -5.42 1.76
CA LEU A 5 -1.35 -4.07 1.25
C LEU A 5 -0.01 -3.57 1.77
N PHE A 6 0.95 -3.35 0.86
CA PHE A 6 2.22 -2.76 1.21
C PHE A 6 2.20 -1.26 0.89
N VAL A 7 2.60 -0.46 1.87
CA VAL A 7 2.80 0.99 1.76
C VAL A 7 4.16 1.35 2.34
N LEU A 8 4.71 2.48 1.91
CA LEU A 8 5.92 3.04 2.54
C LEU A 8 5.58 3.54 3.93
N LYS A 9 6.40 3.15 4.92
CA LYS A 9 6.45 3.82 6.21
C LYS A 9 6.96 5.24 5.97
N MET A 10 6.17 6.21 6.39
CA MET A 10 6.46 7.64 6.23
C MET A 10 6.50 8.33 7.60
N PRO A 11 7.26 9.44 7.72
CA PRO A 11 8.15 9.99 6.70
C PRO A 11 9.43 9.14 6.56
N PHE A 12 10.13 9.26 5.43
CA PHE A 12 11.42 8.61 5.17
C PHE A 12 12.45 9.59 4.61
N GLU A 13 13.73 9.29 4.77
CA GLU A 13 14.82 10.06 4.21
C GLU A 13 15.23 9.50 2.84
N ASP A 14 15.46 10.38 1.88
CA ASP A 14 16.02 10.06 0.56
C ASP A 14 17.00 11.19 0.20
N GLY A 15 18.27 10.98 0.57
CA GLY A 15 19.31 12.00 0.61
C GLY A 15 19.39 12.78 1.93
N PRO A 16 20.53 13.40 2.23
CA PRO A 16 20.87 13.89 3.56
C PRO A 16 19.92 14.99 4.05
N GLY A 17 19.31 14.78 5.21
CA GLY A 17 18.61 15.80 6.00
C GLY A 17 17.25 16.24 5.45
N LYS A 18 16.70 15.55 4.45
CA LYS A 18 15.38 15.84 3.90
C LYS A 18 14.42 14.67 4.09
N MET A 19 13.31 14.96 4.77
CA MET A 19 12.21 14.00 4.95
C MET A 19 11.21 14.10 3.80
N TRP A 20 10.71 12.94 3.39
CA TRP A 20 9.78 12.79 2.27
C TRP A 20 8.55 11.98 2.68
N ILE A 21 7.48 12.20 1.93
CA ILE A 21 6.33 11.30 1.86
C ILE A 21 6.23 10.74 0.45
N CYS A 22 5.67 9.54 0.33
CA CYS A 22 5.20 9.01 -0.94
C CYS A 22 3.74 9.44 -1.14
N SER A 23 3.44 10.26 -2.14
CA SER A 23 2.09 10.78 -2.41
C SER A 23 1.04 9.66 -2.53
N HIS A 24 1.35 8.58 -3.26
CA HIS A 24 0.44 7.45 -3.44
C HIS A 24 0.21 6.67 -2.14
N CYS A 25 1.24 6.45 -1.33
CA CYS A 25 1.09 5.79 -0.03
C CYS A 25 0.33 6.70 0.96
N ALA A 26 0.55 8.02 0.91
CA ALA A 26 -0.15 8.97 1.77
C ALA A 26 -1.65 9.01 1.47
N LEU A 27 -2.03 8.93 0.19
CA LEU A 27 -3.44 8.82 -0.22
C LEU A 27 -4.11 7.56 0.38
N ILE A 28 -3.42 6.42 0.32
CA ILE A 28 -3.91 5.17 0.90
C ILE A 28 -3.99 5.24 2.44
N GLU A 29 -3.00 5.79 3.12
CA GLU A 29 -3.04 5.97 4.59
C GLU A 29 -4.19 6.88 5.01
N GLY A 30 -4.47 7.95 4.24
CA GLY A 30 -5.66 8.78 4.42
C GLY A 30 -6.93 7.95 4.32
N ALA A 31 -7.07 7.14 3.27
CA ALA A 31 -8.22 6.28 3.06
C ALA A 31 -8.38 5.20 4.15
N LEU A 32 -7.27 4.62 4.65
CA LEU A 32 -7.27 3.68 5.77
C LEU A 32 -7.70 4.35 7.09
N SER A 33 -7.35 5.61 7.30
CA SER A 33 -7.71 6.33 8.53
C SER A 33 -9.22 6.64 8.62
N VAL A 34 -9.88 6.92 7.49
CA VAL A 34 -11.32 7.15 7.43
C VAL A 34 -12.14 5.86 7.28
N ASN A 35 -11.50 4.74 6.90
CA ASN A 35 -12.09 3.40 6.82
C ASN A 35 -11.33 2.40 7.72
N PRO A 36 -11.35 2.56 9.06
CA PRO A 36 -10.51 1.78 9.96
C PRO A 36 -10.76 0.25 9.88
N HIS A 37 -11.98 -0.18 9.55
CA HIS A 37 -12.34 -1.60 9.40
C HIS A 37 -11.56 -2.30 8.27
N TRP A 38 -11.01 -1.58 7.29
CA TRP A 38 -10.16 -2.17 6.26
C TRP A 38 -8.89 -2.81 6.83
N GLN A 39 -8.36 -2.30 7.94
CA GLN A 39 -7.16 -2.86 8.58
C GLN A 39 -7.42 -4.23 9.22
N GLU A 40 -8.69 -4.54 9.54
CA GLU A 40 -9.10 -5.88 9.99
C GLU A 40 -9.23 -6.85 8.81
N ALA A 41 -9.62 -6.36 7.63
CA ALA A 41 -9.86 -7.14 6.42
C ALA A 41 -8.61 -7.36 5.53
N VAL A 42 -7.64 -6.44 5.59
CA VAL A 42 -6.36 -6.49 4.83
C VAL A 42 -5.16 -6.53 5.76
N ASP A 43 -4.13 -7.29 5.41
CA ASP A 43 -2.84 -7.29 6.11
C ASP A 43 -2.03 -6.08 5.62
N VAL A 44 -2.12 -4.97 6.34
CA VAL A 44 -1.45 -3.71 5.99
C VAL A 44 -0.01 -3.72 6.52
N ARG A 45 0.95 -3.67 5.60
CA ARG A 45 2.39 -3.71 5.87
C ARG A 45 3.00 -2.35 5.51
N ARG A 46 3.49 -1.65 6.54
CA ARG A 46 4.22 -0.39 6.40
C ARG A 46 5.71 -0.69 6.43
N ILE A 47 6.38 -0.61 5.29
CA ILE A 47 7.79 -1.03 5.16
C ILE A 47 8.70 0.15 4.83
N ASP A 48 9.97 0.04 5.18
CA ASP A 48 10.92 1.13 5.02
C ASP A 48 11.24 1.43 3.55
N PHE A 49 11.70 2.67 3.31
CA PHE A 49 12.05 3.16 1.97
C PHE A 49 13.19 2.41 1.28
N PRO A 50 14.31 2.06 1.96
CA PRO A 50 15.46 1.43 1.32
C PRO A 50 15.10 0.13 0.60
N LYS A 51 15.74 -0.06 -0.55
CA LYS A 51 15.73 -1.36 -1.27
C LYS A 51 16.92 -2.21 -0.78
N PRO A 52 16.82 -3.55 -0.84
CA PRO A 52 15.68 -4.34 -1.32
C PRO A 52 14.53 -4.41 -0.32
N ARG A 53 13.29 -4.36 -0.82
CA ARG A 53 12.08 -4.50 0.01
C ARG A 53 11.73 -5.97 0.19
N SER A 54 12.46 -6.65 1.06
CA SER A 54 12.50 -8.11 1.18
C SER A 54 11.12 -8.80 1.22
N GLU A 55 10.14 -8.23 1.94
CA GLU A 55 8.79 -8.79 1.99
C GLU A 55 8.07 -8.77 0.64
N VAL A 56 8.25 -7.69 -0.14
CA VAL A 56 7.66 -7.54 -1.47
C VAL A 56 8.41 -8.39 -2.48
N VAL A 57 9.74 -8.40 -2.41
CA VAL A 57 10.61 -9.22 -3.27
C VAL A 57 10.28 -10.71 -3.14
N ALA A 58 10.08 -11.20 -1.91
CA ALA A 58 9.71 -12.60 -1.67
C ALA A 58 8.36 -12.98 -2.30
N LEU A 59 7.46 -12.02 -2.50
CA LEU A 59 6.12 -12.26 -3.06
C LEU A 59 6.06 -12.03 -4.57
N LEU A 60 6.74 -11.00 -5.09
CA LEU A 60 6.53 -10.49 -6.44
C LEU A 60 7.81 -10.53 -7.31
N GLY A 61 8.96 -10.84 -6.72
CA GLY A 61 10.27 -10.80 -7.38
C GLY A 61 11.00 -9.46 -7.25
N GLU A 62 12.30 -9.46 -7.54
CA GLU A 62 13.19 -8.30 -7.37
C GLU A 62 12.80 -7.10 -8.24
N ASP A 63 12.21 -7.34 -9.40
CA ASP A 63 11.79 -6.27 -10.31
C ASP A 63 10.51 -5.56 -9.83
N LYS A 64 9.79 -6.12 -8.83
CA LYS A 64 8.41 -5.73 -8.48
C LYS A 64 8.24 -5.17 -7.07
N GLN A 65 9.24 -4.44 -6.58
CA GLN A 65 9.26 -3.85 -5.24
C GLN A 65 8.69 -2.42 -5.18
N TRP A 66 7.95 -1.94 -6.19
CA TRP A 66 7.27 -0.62 -6.12
C TRP A 66 6.19 -0.59 -5.04
N LEU A 67 5.88 0.60 -4.55
CA LEU A 67 4.86 0.85 -3.53
C LEU A 67 4.02 2.07 -3.92
N PRO A 68 2.71 2.07 -3.62
CA PRO A 68 1.98 1.02 -2.92
C PRO A 68 1.71 -0.21 -3.81
N VAL A 69 1.38 -1.34 -3.19
CA VAL A 69 0.87 -2.51 -3.90
C VAL A 69 -0.09 -3.30 -3.01
N LEU A 70 -1.27 -3.62 -3.55
CA LEU A 70 -2.20 -4.59 -2.97
C LEU A 70 -2.00 -5.94 -3.65
N VAL A 71 -1.52 -6.93 -2.90
CA VAL A 71 -1.40 -8.32 -3.34
C VAL A 71 -2.66 -9.06 -2.91
N ILE A 72 -3.56 -9.31 -3.87
CA ILE A 72 -4.81 -10.04 -3.63
C ILE A 72 -4.53 -11.54 -3.56
N ASN A 73 -3.72 -12.03 -4.49
CA ASN A 73 -3.19 -13.40 -4.52
C ASN A 73 -1.90 -13.44 -5.37
N LYS A 74 -1.33 -14.63 -5.60
CA LYS A 74 -0.07 -14.82 -6.35
C LYS A 74 -0.08 -14.27 -7.79
N HIS A 75 -1.26 -14.07 -8.38
CA HIS A 75 -1.42 -13.69 -9.79
C HIS A 75 -2.11 -12.35 -9.99
N ASN A 76 -2.61 -11.73 -8.91
CA ASN A 76 -3.38 -10.50 -9.00
C ASN A 76 -2.89 -9.46 -8.00
N THR A 77 -2.40 -8.35 -8.53
CA THR A 77 -1.91 -7.20 -7.78
C THR A 77 -2.49 -5.91 -8.36
N ILE A 78 -2.80 -4.95 -7.49
CA ILE A 78 -3.19 -3.59 -7.88
C ILE A 78 -2.14 -2.63 -7.37
N THR A 79 -1.69 -1.69 -8.20
CA THR A 79 -0.60 -0.75 -7.89
C THR A 79 -1.01 0.71 -8.00
N ASP A 80 -2.09 0.99 -8.73
CA ASP A 80 -2.68 2.32 -8.76
C ASP A 80 -3.39 2.59 -7.41
N PRO A 81 -3.10 3.72 -6.74
CA PRO A 81 -3.65 3.99 -5.42
C PRO A 81 -5.16 4.21 -5.42
N VAL A 82 -5.74 4.76 -6.49
CA VAL A 82 -7.19 4.99 -6.61
C VAL A 82 -7.90 3.65 -6.82
N GLU A 83 -7.36 2.79 -7.68
CA GLU A 83 -7.88 1.43 -7.87
C GLU A 83 -7.79 0.60 -6.59
N ILE A 84 -6.71 0.72 -5.81
CA ILE A 84 -6.59 0.05 -4.50
C ILE A 84 -7.74 0.48 -3.59
N ILE A 85 -7.96 1.79 -3.43
CA ILE A 85 -9.00 2.32 -2.54
C ILE A 85 -10.39 1.86 -2.99
N ASN A 86 -10.68 1.97 -4.29
CA ASN A 86 -11.97 1.56 -4.83
C ASN A 86 -12.19 0.05 -4.72
N TYR A 87 -11.14 -0.76 -4.88
CA TYR A 87 -11.22 -2.20 -4.61
C TYR A 87 -11.58 -2.48 -3.15
N LEU A 88 -10.94 -1.81 -2.18
CA LEU A 88 -11.23 -2.00 -0.76
C LEU A 88 -12.66 -1.57 -0.41
N ALA A 89 -13.10 -0.42 -0.91
CA ALA A 89 -14.47 0.05 -0.71
C ALA A 89 -15.50 -0.90 -1.30
N ALA A 90 -15.30 -1.39 -2.53
CA ALA A 90 -16.20 -2.35 -3.17
C ALA A 90 -16.22 -3.70 -2.45
N LYS A 91 -15.07 -4.14 -1.92
CA LYS A 91 -14.93 -5.48 -1.31
C LYS A 91 -15.37 -5.53 0.15
N PHE A 92 -15.14 -4.46 0.91
CA PHE A 92 -15.29 -4.43 2.36
C PHE A 92 -16.23 -3.29 2.85
N GLY A 93 -16.87 -2.55 1.93
CA GLY A 93 -17.65 -1.36 2.25
C GLY A 93 -16.77 -0.16 2.65
N GLY A 94 -17.36 1.01 2.85
CA GLY A 94 -16.64 2.24 3.20
C GLY A 94 -16.62 3.27 2.07
N ALA A 95 -15.84 4.34 2.26
CA ALA A 95 -15.73 5.45 1.31
C ALA A 95 -14.81 5.13 0.13
N SER A 96 -15.29 5.35 -1.10
CA SER A 96 -14.52 5.32 -2.34
C SER A 96 -13.82 6.65 -2.59
N VAL A 97 -12.92 6.69 -3.58
CA VAL A 97 -12.36 7.96 -4.08
C VAL A 97 -13.45 8.74 -4.82
N HIS A 98 -13.50 10.06 -4.63
CA HIS A 98 -14.38 10.94 -5.42
C HIS A 98 -13.84 11.07 -6.85
N PRO A 99 -14.71 11.10 -7.89
CA PRO A 99 -14.30 11.32 -9.28
C PRO A 99 -13.51 12.61 -9.51
#